data_AF-F8L3L7-F1
#
_entry.id   AF-F8L3L7-F1
#
_cell.length_a   1.000
_cell.length_b   1.000
_cell.length_c   1.000
_cell.angle_alpha   90.00
_cell.angle_beta   90.00
_cell.angle_gamma   90.00
#
_symmetry.space_group_name_H-M   'P 1'
#
loop_
_entity.id
_entity.type
_entity.pdbx_description
1 polymer ?
#
loop_
_entity_poly.entity_id
_entity_poly.type
_entity_poly.pdbx_seq_one_letter_code
_entity_poly.pdbx_strand_id
1 'polypeptide(L)'
;MAEQAPERITSNIEATKSIQPGEEQQPQPGESFKSYMEGGEQAGQAPGKSGGITPFDLAGQGSMAASAAPSMDTLVGQMNSTSSVLGDLQNQLHTKNLNLKQSQKYLLRNKLTSANQDIRSAADKAGVDVGDPPPTSARQSPVTKFLGLITDGQDQLNKTQEMIQNMKTDGGSLSPAALLTIQVKLAKAQQELEYSSVLLSKAVDDIKTMFNIQL
;
A
#
# COMPACT_ATOMS: atom_id res chain seq x y z
N MET A 1 16.94 58.26 45.53
CA MET A 1 16.18 57.00 45.71
C MET A 1 15.96 56.42 44.33
N ALA A 2 16.47 55.22 44.13
CA ALA A 2 16.47 54.45 42.89
C ALA A 2 15.37 53.38 42.94
N GLU A 3 14.74 53.07 41.80
CA GLU A 3 14.21 51.74 41.40
C GLU A 3 13.54 51.91 40.03
N GLN A 4 14.23 51.68 38.91
CA GLN A 4 14.35 50.41 38.16
C GLN A 4 13.02 49.72 37.83
N ALA A 5 12.66 49.78 36.54
CA ALA A 5 11.65 48.97 35.91
C ALA A 5 12.22 47.60 35.48
N PRO A 6 11.39 46.53 35.46
CA PRO A 6 11.67 45.35 34.64
C PRO A 6 10.69 45.22 33.45
N GLU A 7 11.26 44.63 32.40
CA GLU A 7 10.86 44.67 31.01
C GLU A 7 9.83 43.59 30.62
N ARG A 8 9.12 43.87 29.52
CA ARG A 8 8.21 42.95 28.83
C ARG A 8 9.00 41.83 28.16
N ILE A 9 8.73 40.58 28.51
CA ILE A 9 9.21 39.41 27.75
C ILE A 9 8.18 39.13 26.65
N THR A 10 8.41 39.66 25.45
CA THR A 10 7.80 39.17 24.22
C THR A 10 8.72 38.10 23.64
N SER A 11 8.32 36.83 23.74
CA SER A 11 9.02 35.72 23.12
C SER A 11 8.84 35.77 21.59
N ASN A 12 9.71 36.54 20.93
CA ASN A 12 9.94 36.47 19.50
C ASN A 12 10.57 35.10 19.21
N ILE A 13 9.85 34.23 18.52
CA ILE A 13 10.42 32.99 17.98
C ILE A 13 11.29 33.42 16.80
N GLU A 14 12.61 33.40 16.99
CA GLU A 14 13.58 33.66 15.93
C GLU A 14 13.49 32.57 14.87
N ALA A 15 13.24 33.02 13.64
CA ALA A 15 13.37 32.22 12.44
C ALA A 15 14.79 31.64 12.35
N THR A 16 14.85 30.39 11.90
CA THR A 16 16.04 29.58 11.69
C THR A 16 17.22 30.37 11.14
N LYS A 17 18.35 30.24 11.85
CA LYS A 17 19.71 30.63 11.47
C LYS A 17 19.94 30.63 9.95
N SER A 18 20.25 31.81 9.41
CA SER A 18 20.66 32.03 8.03
C SER A 18 21.95 31.26 7.74
N ILE A 19 21.93 30.38 6.74
CA ILE A 19 23.14 29.75 6.21
C ILE A 19 23.85 30.81 5.35
N GLN A 20 25.11 31.06 5.66
CA GLN A 20 25.96 31.98 4.94
C GLN A 20 26.35 31.35 3.58
N PRO A 21 26.35 32.09 2.46
CA PRO A 21 26.60 31.53 1.14
C PRO A 21 28.09 31.17 1.01
N GLY A 22 28.40 29.89 1.17
CA GLY A 22 29.64 29.30 0.69
C GLY A 22 29.45 28.91 -0.78
N GLU A 23 30.12 29.64 -1.66
CA GLU A 23 30.52 29.30 -3.04
C GLU A 23 29.79 28.11 -3.69
N GLU A 24 28.69 28.42 -4.39
CA GLU A 24 28.11 27.54 -5.40
C GLU A 24 29.10 27.39 -6.57
N GLN A 25 29.92 26.34 -6.56
CA GLN A 25 30.49 25.82 -7.79
C GLN A 25 29.37 25.12 -8.57
N GLN A 26 28.83 25.84 -9.56
CA GLN A 26 28.03 25.26 -10.63
C GLN A 26 28.77 24.05 -11.25
N PRO A 27 28.18 22.84 -11.27
CA PRO A 27 28.75 21.75 -12.03
C PRO A 27 28.61 22.07 -13.52
N GLN A 28 29.73 22.24 -14.21
CA GLN A 28 29.75 22.40 -15.66
C GLN A 28 29.22 21.12 -16.34
N PRO A 29 28.29 21.23 -17.29
CA PRO A 29 27.76 20.09 -18.01
C PRO A 29 28.74 19.68 -19.12
N GLY A 30 29.47 18.58 -18.93
CA GLY A 30 30.09 17.89 -20.07
C GLY A 30 31.36 17.07 -19.82
N GLU A 31 32.10 17.28 -18.73
CA GLU A 31 33.47 16.73 -18.65
C GLU A 31 33.63 15.51 -17.74
N SER A 32 32.76 15.34 -16.74
CA SER A 32 32.92 14.25 -15.75
C SER A 32 32.52 12.87 -16.25
N PHE A 33 31.68 12.77 -17.30
CA PHE A 33 31.22 11.47 -17.82
C PHE A 33 32.16 10.89 -18.89
N LYS A 34 32.81 11.74 -19.71
CA LYS A 34 33.77 11.28 -20.74
C LYS A 34 35.02 10.67 -20.14
N SER A 35 35.53 11.24 -19.05
CA SER A 35 36.73 10.74 -18.36
C SER A 35 36.58 9.32 -17.81
N TYR A 36 35.35 8.83 -17.63
CA TYR A 36 35.09 7.46 -17.17
C TYR A 36 34.92 6.44 -18.31
N MET A 37 34.75 6.87 -19.56
CA MET A 37 34.66 5.97 -20.73
C MET A 37 35.98 5.86 -21.51
N GLU A 38 36.91 6.79 -21.31
CA GLU A 38 38.17 6.86 -22.08
C GLU A 38 39.34 6.08 -21.43
N GLY A 39 39.14 5.51 -20.23
CA GLY A 39 40.14 4.67 -19.54
C GLY A 39 40.19 3.21 -20.00
N GLY A 40 39.77 2.93 -21.24
CA GLY A 40 39.46 1.58 -21.73
C GLY A 40 40.40 1.05 -22.81
N GLU A 41 41.67 1.48 -22.90
CA GLU A 41 42.62 0.89 -23.85
C GLU A 41 44.02 0.75 -23.24
N GLN A 42 44.27 -0.39 -22.58
CA GLN A 42 45.61 -0.99 -22.55
C GLN A 42 45.50 -2.52 -22.43
N ALA A 43 46.01 -3.19 -23.46
CA ALA A 43 46.07 -4.63 -23.58
C ALA A 43 46.96 -5.25 -22.50
N GLY A 44 46.43 -6.25 -21.79
CA GLY A 44 47.17 -7.06 -20.83
C GLY A 44 46.34 -8.21 -20.28
N GLN A 45 46.53 -9.40 -20.88
CA GLN A 45 46.32 -10.75 -20.34
C GLN A 45 45.10 -11.02 -19.43
N ALA A 46 44.19 -11.84 -19.95
CA ALA A 46 43.18 -12.56 -19.16
C ALA A 46 43.82 -13.34 -18.00
N PRO A 47 43.21 -13.30 -16.80
CA PRO A 47 42.45 -14.47 -16.39
C PRO A 47 41.15 -14.12 -15.64
N GLY A 48 40.16 -15.00 -15.77
CA GLY A 48 39.04 -15.08 -14.84
C GLY A 48 37.74 -14.44 -15.32
N LYS A 49 36.86 -15.30 -15.86
CA LYS A 49 35.41 -15.04 -15.92
C LYS A 49 34.88 -14.80 -14.50
N SER A 50 34.76 -13.56 -14.09
CA SER A 50 33.72 -13.13 -13.16
C SER A 50 32.77 -12.25 -13.96
N GLY A 51 31.89 -12.91 -14.71
CA GLY A 51 30.68 -12.28 -15.23
C GLY A 51 29.86 -11.83 -14.03
N GLY A 52 30.14 -10.63 -13.55
CA GLY A 52 29.31 -9.93 -12.59
C GLY A 52 27.98 -9.73 -13.27
N ILE A 53 27.03 -10.59 -12.93
CA ILE A 53 25.66 -10.49 -13.39
C ILE A 53 25.20 -9.08 -13.02
N THR A 54 25.05 -8.22 -14.03
CA THR A 54 24.56 -6.87 -13.75
C THR A 54 23.14 -7.02 -13.17
N PRO A 55 22.69 -6.09 -12.31
CA PRO A 55 21.31 -6.13 -11.81
C PRO A 55 20.26 -6.22 -12.94
N PHE A 56 20.62 -5.76 -14.14
CA PHE A 56 19.82 -5.89 -15.36
C PHE A 56 19.86 -7.31 -15.95
N ASP A 57 21.01 -8.00 -15.90
CA ASP A 57 21.17 -9.38 -16.35
C ASP A 57 20.45 -10.38 -15.44
N LEU A 58 20.35 -10.11 -14.14
CA LEU A 58 19.52 -10.90 -13.21
C LEU A 58 18.03 -10.85 -13.60
N ALA A 59 17.56 -9.73 -14.16
CA ALA A 59 16.18 -9.60 -14.63
C ALA A 59 15.93 -10.31 -15.97
N GLY A 60 16.97 -10.51 -16.79
CA GLY A 60 16.88 -11.22 -18.07
C GLY A 60 17.12 -12.73 -17.97
N GLN A 61 17.96 -13.17 -17.03
CA GLN A 61 18.40 -14.57 -16.90
C GLN A 61 17.55 -15.38 -15.92
N GLY A 62 16.83 -14.71 -15.02
CA GLY A 62 15.64 -15.28 -14.42
C GLY A 62 14.55 -15.26 -15.49
N SER A 63 14.39 -16.36 -16.21
CA SER A 63 13.17 -16.69 -16.93
C SER A 63 12.00 -16.72 -15.94
N MET A 64 11.60 -15.56 -15.42
CA MET A 64 10.21 -15.31 -15.09
C MET A 64 9.52 -15.57 -16.42
N ALA A 65 8.93 -16.76 -16.54
CA ALA A 65 7.93 -17.07 -17.56
C ALA A 65 7.18 -15.78 -17.80
N ALA A 66 7.37 -15.18 -18.99
CA ALA A 66 6.93 -13.83 -19.33
C ALA A 66 5.63 -13.60 -18.58
N SER A 67 5.66 -12.77 -17.53
CA SER A 67 4.61 -12.70 -16.53
C SER A 67 3.30 -12.61 -17.30
N ALA A 68 2.56 -13.73 -17.32
CA ALA A 68 1.50 -13.90 -18.29
C ALA A 68 0.61 -12.67 -18.16
N ALA A 69 0.39 -11.96 -19.29
CA ALA A 69 -0.38 -10.73 -19.26
C ALA A 69 -1.66 -10.99 -18.46
N PRO A 70 -2.02 -10.10 -17.52
CA PRO A 70 -3.12 -10.36 -16.60
C PRO A 70 -4.36 -10.77 -17.39
N SER A 71 -4.87 -11.94 -17.08
CA SER A 71 -6.09 -12.46 -17.71
C SER A 71 -7.27 -12.24 -16.76
N MET A 72 -8.47 -12.21 -17.33
CA MET A 72 -9.69 -12.14 -16.52
C MET A 72 -9.78 -13.29 -15.52
N ASP A 73 -9.31 -14.49 -15.87
CA ASP A 73 -9.31 -15.64 -14.95
C ASP A 73 -8.38 -15.42 -13.75
N THR A 74 -7.19 -14.84 -13.98
CA THR A 74 -6.27 -14.48 -12.88
C THR A 74 -6.87 -13.41 -11.97
N LEU A 75 -7.61 -12.44 -12.53
CA LEU A 75 -8.30 -11.41 -11.75
C LEU A 75 -9.42 -12.01 -10.90
N VAL A 76 -10.25 -12.89 -11.45
CA VAL A 76 -11.31 -13.57 -10.67
C VAL A 76 -10.70 -14.38 -9.53
N GLY A 77 -9.59 -15.09 -9.78
CA GLY A 77 -8.85 -15.80 -8.73
C GLY A 77 -8.38 -14.85 -7.61
N GLN A 78 -7.83 -13.68 -7.98
CA GLN A 78 -7.37 -12.69 -7.02
C GLN A 78 -8.54 -12.06 -6.22
N MET A 79 -9.67 -11.80 -6.86
CA MET A 79 -10.88 -11.29 -6.19
C MET A 79 -11.42 -12.30 -5.18
N ASN A 80 -11.48 -13.58 -5.53
CA ASN A 80 -11.90 -14.65 -4.62
C ASN A 80 -10.98 -14.72 -3.38
N SER A 81 -9.66 -14.64 -3.60
CA SER A 81 -8.69 -14.61 -2.49
C SER A 81 -8.88 -13.38 -1.60
N THR A 82 -9.06 -12.21 -2.20
CA THR A 82 -9.31 -10.95 -1.47
C THR A 82 -10.62 -11.02 -0.67
N SER A 83 -11.67 -11.58 -1.25
CA SER A 83 -12.98 -11.79 -0.61
C SER A 83 -12.87 -12.75 0.60
N SER A 84 -12.07 -13.81 0.48
CA SER A 84 -11.78 -14.71 1.60
C SER A 84 -11.10 -13.98 2.76
N VAL A 85 -10.09 -13.16 2.49
CA VAL A 85 -9.40 -12.38 3.54
C VAL A 85 -10.35 -11.39 4.22
N LEU A 86 -11.25 -10.75 3.45
CA LEU A 86 -12.30 -9.89 4.00
C LEU A 86 -13.26 -10.67 4.93
N GLY A 87 -13.64 -11.89 4.55
CA GLY A 87 -14.44 -12.78 5.38
C GLY A 87 -13.75 -13.14 6.70
N ASP A 88 -12.45 -13.45 6.65
CA ASP A 88 -11.66 -13.73 7.85
C ASP A 88 -11.57 -12.50 8.78
N LEU A 89 -11.35 -11.32 8.22
CA LEU A 89 -11.36 -10.05 8.95
C LEU A 89 -12.71 -9.78 9.62
N GLN A 90 -13.80 -10.03 8.91
CA GLN A 90 -15.16 -9.90 9.44
C GLN A 90 -15.38 -10.82 10.64
N ASN A 91 -14.93 -12.07 10.55
CA ASN A 91 -15.01 -13.04 11.65
C ASN A 91 -14.17 -12.59 12.85
N GLN A 92 -12.96 -12.08 12.62
CA GLN A 92 -12.09 -11.55 13.69
C GLN A 92 -12.71 -10.33 14.38
N LEU A 93 -13.36 -9.44 13.63
CA LEU A 93 -14.06 -8.26 14.17
C LEU A 93 -15.31 -8.62 14.97
N HIS A 94 -15.96 -9.74 14.66
CA HIS A 94 -17.08 -10.29 15.43
C HIS A 94 -16.65 -11.00 16.73
N THR A 95 -15.35 -11.05 17.04
CA THR A 95 -14.87 -11.63 18.31
C THR A 95 -15.48 -10.88 19.49
N LYS A 96 -16.14 -11.61 20.39
CA LYS A 96 -16.73 -11.04 21.61
C LYS A 96 -15.64 -10.37 22.46
N ASN A 97 -15.96 -9.21 23.01
CA ASN A 97 -15.05 -8.41 23.85
C ASN A 97 -13.77 -7.96 23.14
N LEU A 98 -13.78 -7.83 21.80
CA LEU A 98 -12.65 -7.27 21.06
C LEU A 98 -12.35 -5.84 21.53
N ASN A 99 -11.26 -5.67 22.27
CA ASN A 99 -10.78 -4.36 22.70
C ASN A 99 -9.49 -4.00 21.96
N LEU A 100 -9.63 -3.17 20.94
CA LEU A 100 -8.49 -2.67 20.17
C LEU A 100 -7.86 -1.47 20.88
N LYS A 101 -6.53 -1.50 21.01
CA LYS A 101 -5.75 -0.33 21.46
C LYS A 101 -5.95 0.83 20.48
N GLN A 102 -5.80 2.07 20.95
CA GLN A 102 -6.04 3.25 20.12
C GLN A 102 -5.16 3.27 18.86
N SER A 103 -3.91 2.85 18.98
CA SER A 103 -2.99 2.70 17.84
C SER A 103 -3.48 1.65 16.83
N GLN A 104 -3.95 0.49 17.30
CA GLN A 104 -4.52 -0.55 16.45
C GLN A 104 -5.78 -0.06 15.73
N LYS A 105 -6.68 0.65 16.43
CA LYS A 105 -7.89 1.26 15.81
C LYS A 105 -7.51 2.21 14.68
N TYR A 106 -6.52 3.07 14.89
CA TYR A 106 -6.07 4.02 13.89
C TYR A 106 -5.47 3.32 12.65
N LEU A 107 -4.56 2.37 12.88
CA LEU A 107 -3.91 1.62 11.79
C LEU A 107 -4.94 0.80 11.00
N LEU A 108 -5.82 0.09 11.69
CA LEU A 108 -6.87 -0.72 11.07
C LEU A 108 -7.82 0.16 10.26
N ARG A 109 -8.24 1.31 10.80
CA ARG A 109 -9.05 2.27 10.05
C ARG A 109 -8.38 2.68 8.75
N ASN A 110 -7.12 3.12 8.84
CA ASN A 110 -6.42 3.64 7.67
C ASN A 110 -6.21 2.55 6.60
N LYS A 111 -5.87 1.33 7.03
CA LYS A 111 -5.62 0.21 6.13
C LYS A 111 -6.89 -0.34 5.50
N LEU A 112 -7.96 -0.51 6.26
CA LEU A 112 -9.26 -0.89 5.70
C LEU A 112 -9.83 0.18 4.78
N THR A 113 -9.63 1.47 5.09
CA THR A 113 -10.09 2.57 4.23
C THR A 113 -9.34 2.56 2.90
N SER A 114 -8.01 2.43 2.93
CA SER A 114 -7.20 2.40 1.71
C SER A 114 -7.48 1.13 0.88
N ALA A 115 -7.64 -0.03 1.54
CA ALA A 115 -7.99 -1.26 0.85
C ALA A 115 -9.36 -1.16 0.17
N ASN A 116 -10.36 -0.63 0.88
CA ASN A 116 -11.69 -0.38 0.34
C ASN A 116 -11.65 0.61 -0.84
N GLN A 117 -10.87 1.68 -0.75
CA GLN A 117 -10.68 2.62 -1.86
C GLN A 117 -10.04 1.96 -3.09
N ASP A 118 -9.05 1.10 -2.90
CA ASP A 118 -8.41 0.38 -4.01
C ASP A 118 -9.36 -0.66 -4.63
N ILE A 119 -10.16 -1.36 -3.83
CA ILE A 119 -11.22 -2.26 -4.31
C ILE A 119 -12.26 -1.49 -5.14
N ARG A 120 -12.77 -0.36 -4.61
CA ARG A 120 -13.71 0.50 -5.33
C ARG A 120 -13.09 1.03 -6.62
N SER A 121 -11.84 1.46 -6.58
CA SER A 121 -11.13 1.90 -7.79
C SER A 121 -10.98 0.76 -8.80
N ALA A 122 -10.75 -0.48 -8.37
CA ALA A 122 -10.69 -1.63 -9.24
C ALA A 122 -12.07 -1.93 -9.88
N ALA A 123 -13.13 -1.86 -9.08
CA ALA A 123 -14.51 -2.05 -9.53
C ALA A 123 -14.92 -1.00 -10.58
N ASP A 124 -14.62 0.28 -10.35
CA ASP A 124 -14.81 1.37 -11.32
C ASP A 124 -14.10 1.08 -12.65
N LYS A 125 -12.85 0.58 -12.62
CA LYS A 125 -12.11 0.22 -13.84
C LYS A 125 -12.65 -1.01 -14.56
N ALA A 126 -13.39 -1.87 -13.86
CA ALA A 126 -14.12 -2.97 -14.47
C ALA A 126 -15.49 -2.53 -15.04
N GLY A 127 -15.89 -1.26 -14.86
CA GLY A 127 -17.16 -0.72 -15.34
C GLY A 127 -18.33 -0.92 -14.37
N VAL A 128 -18.05 -1.24 -13.11
CA VAL A 128 -19.07 -1.36 -12.06
C VAL A 128 -19.43 0.03 -11.54
N ASP A 129 -20.73 0.28 -11.33
CA ASP A 129 -21.18 1.45 -10.58
C ASP A 129 -20.93 1.26 -9.08
N VAL A 130 -19.94 2.01 -8.56
CA VAL A 130 -19.43 1.87 -7.19
C VAL A 130 -20.24 2.63 -6.14
N GLY A 131 -21.26 3.41 -6.53
CA GLY A 131 -22.13 4.15 -5.61
C GLY A 131 -21.39 5.10 -4.66
N ASP A 132 -22.04 5.49 -3.56
CA ASP A 132 -21.41 6.29 -2.51
C ASP A 132 -20.64 5.42 -1.51
N PRO A 133 -19.49 5.90 -0.97
CA PRO A 133 -18.79 5.18 0.08
C PRO A 133 -19.66 5.00 1.33
N PRO A 134 -19.42 3.93 2.12
CA PRO A 134 -20.22 3.65 3.30
C PRO A 134 -20.18 4.83 4.29
N PRO A 135 -21.33 5.25 4.85
CA PRO A 135 -21.40 6.43 5.70
C PRO A 135 -20.62 6.22 7.00
N THR A 136 -19.64 7.08 7.25
CA THR A 136 -18.82 7.04 8.47
C THR A 136 -19.40 7.99 9.52
N SER A 137 -20.45 7.58 10.22
CA SER A 137 -21.04 8.42 11.28
C SER A 137 -20.08 8.56 12.46
N ALA A 138 -19.91 9.77 12.99
CA ALA A 138 -19.10 10.01 14.18
C ALA A 138 -19.58 9.22 15.41
N ARG A 139 -20.88 8.86 15.45
CA ARG A 139 -21.52 8.13 16.56
C ARG A 139 -21.36 6.61 16.49
N GLN A 140 -20.89 6.06 15.37
CA GLN A 140 -20.70 4.61 15.23
C GLN A 140 -19.45 4.13 15.97
N SER A 141 -19.54 2.91 16.53
CA SER A 141 -18.39 2.23 17.10
C SER A 141 -17.31 2.00 16.02
N PRO A 142 -16.02 2.01 16.38
CA PRO A 142 -14.95 1.72 15.42
C PRO A 142 -15.13 0.36 14.71
N VAL A 143 -15.58 -0.67 15.43
CA VAL A 143 -15.83 -2.00 14.87
C VAL A 143 -16.94 -1.94 13.81
N THR A 144 -18.05 -1.23 14.08
CA THR A 144 -19.12 -1.05 13.09
C THR A 144 -18.62 -0.36 11.83
N LYS A 145 -17.72 0.63 11.95
CA LYS A 145 -17.10 1.29 10.80
C LYS A 145 -16.23 0.34 9.99
N PHE A 146 -15.44 -0.49 10.66
CA PHE A 146 -14.59 -1.49 10.01
C PHE A 146 -15.41 -2.53 9.27
N LEU A 147 -16.49 -3.02 9.90
CA LEU A 147 -17.45 -3.92 9.25
C LEU A 147 -18.07 -3.26 8.02
N GLY A 148 -18.48 -1.99 8.09
CA GLY A 148 -19.02 -1.28 6.93
C GLY A 148 -18.03 -1.19 5.75
N LEU A 149 -16.74 -0.95 6.01
CA LEU A 149 -15.70 -0.94 4.97
C LEU A 149 -15.47 -2.33 4.37
N ILE A 150 -15.54 -3.38 5.20
CA ILE A 150 -15.37 -4.77 4.77
C ILE A 150 -16.56 -5.21 3.92
N THR A 151 -17.79 -4.94 4.37
CA THR A 151 -19.01 -5.26 3.63
C THR A 151 -19.07 -4.53 2.30
N ASP A 152 -18.79 -3.22 2.26
CA ASP A 152 -18.69 -2.52 0.98
C ASP A 152 -17.60 -3.14 0.10
N GLY A 153 -16.41 -3.45 0.64
CA GLY A 153 -15.36 -4.14 -0.12
C GLY A 153 -15.83 -5.46 -0.75
N GLN A 154 -16.54 -6.29 0.02
CA GLN A 154 -17.12 -7.56 -0.47
C GLN A 154 -18.15 -7.32 -1.56
N ASP A 155 -19.07 -6.37 -1.37
CA ASP A 155 -20.11 -6.04 -2.36
C ASP A 155 -19.49 -5.59 -3.69
N GLN A 156 -18.45 -4.76 -3.65
CA GLN A 156 -17.77 -4.26 -4.84
C GLN A 156 -17.00 -5.38 -5.55
N LEU A 157 -16.34 -6.28 -4.82
CA LEU A 157 -15.68 -7.45 -5.40
C LEU A 157 -16.69 -8.38 -6.08
N ASN A 158 -17.83 -8.64 -5.44
CA ASN A 158 -18.89 -9.50 -5.99
C ASN A 158 -19.46 -8.91 -7.29
N LYS A 159 -19.83 -7.63 -7.29
CA LYS A 159 -20.31 -6.93 -8.49
C LYS A 159 -19.27 -6.91 -9.61
N THR A 160 -17.99 -6.72 -9.26
CA THR A 160 -16.89 -6.75 -10.23
C THR A 160 -16.73 -8.13 -10.86
N GLN A 161 -16.82 -9.17 -10.05
CA GLN A 161 -16.75 -10.55 -10.51
C GLN A 161 -17.92 -10.90 -11.43
N GLU A 162 -19.14 -10.50 -11.09
CA GLU A 162 -20.32 -10.64 -11.95
C GLU A 162 -20.13 -9.90 -13.28
N MET A 163 -19.67 -8.65 -13.25
CA MET A 163 -19.41 -7.86 -14.45
C MET A 163 -18.38 -8.53 -15.37
N ILE A 164 -17.27 -9.03 -14.82
CA ILE A 164 -16.23 -9.72 -15.60
C ILE A 164 -16.76 -11.02 -16.19
N GLN A 165 -17.59 -11.77 -15.44
CA GLN A 165 -18.23 -12.98 -15.96
C GLN A 165 -19.18 -12.67 -17.11
N ASN A 166 -20.01 -11.63 -16.99
CA ASN A 166 -20.92 -11.18 -18.05
C ASN A 166 -20.15 -10.72 -19.29
N MET A 167 -19.05 -9.97 -19.12
CA MET A 167 -18.18 -9.61 -20.25
C MET A 167 -17.63 -10.86 -20.95
N LYS A 168 -17.21 -11.88 -20.20
CA LYS A 168 -16.69 -13.13 -20.75
C LYS A 168 -17.75 -13.90 -21.54
N THR A 169 -19.01 -13.91 -21.08
CA THR A 169 -20.12 -14.57 -21.80
C THR A 169 -20.55 -13.80 -23.05
N ASP A 170 -20.53 -12.47 -22.99
CA ASP A 170 -20.97 -11.59 -24.08
C ASP A 170 -19.88 -11.38 -25.16
N GLY A 171 -18.71 -11.99 -24.98
CA GLY A 171 -17.54 -11.82 -25.86
C GLY A 171 -16.84 -10.47 -25.72
N GLY A 172 -17.19 -9.69 -24.69
CA GLY A 172 -16.49 -8.48 -24.31
C GLY A 172 -15.12 -8.76 -23.69
N SER A 173 -14.21 -7.80 -23.79
CA SER A 173 -12.92 -7.86 -23.11
C SER A 173 -12.56 -6.53 -22.47
N LEU A 174 -11.84 -6.58 -21.35
CA LEU A 174 -11.24 -5.41 -20.73
C LEU A 174 -9.95 -5.07 -21.48
N SER A 175 -9.68 -3.77 -21.62
CA SER A 175 -8.40 -3.33 -22.17
C SER A 175 -7.23 -3.86 -21.31
N PRO A 176 -6.08 -4.21 -21.91
CA PRO A 176 -4.91 -4.65 -21.15
C PRO A 176 -4.47 -3.66 -20.06
N ALA A 177 -4.62 -2.35 -20.32
CA ALA A 177 -4.35 -1.30 -19.35
C ALA A 177 -5.31 -1.34 -18.15
N ALA A 178 -6.59 -1.60 -18.38
CA ALA A 178 -7.57 -1.78 -17.30
C ALA A 178 -7.26 -3.03 -16.48
N LEU A 179 -6.93 -4.15 -17.14
CA LEU A 179 -6.55 -5.40 -16.47
C LEU A 179 -5.35 -5.21 -15.53
N LEU A 180 -4.28 -4.56 -16.03
CA LEU A 180 -3.09 -4.24 -15.22
C LEU A 180 -3.44 -3.31 -14.05
N THR A 181 -4.27 -2.30 -14.29
CA THR A 181 -4.68 -1.36 -13.23
C THR A 181 -5.46 -2.08 -12.14
N ILE A 182 -6.44 -2.90 -12.52
CA ILE A 182 -7.24 -3.70 -11.59
C ILE A 182 -6.34 -4.63 -10.79
N GLN A 183 -5.41 -5.33 -11.46
CA GLN A 183 -4.48 -6.25 -10.79
C GLN A 183 -3.62 -5.53 -9.73
N VAL A 184 -3.04 -4.37 -10.07
CA VAL A 184 -2.21 -3.59 -9.14
C VAL A 184 -3.05 -3.09 -7.96
N LYS A 185 -4.27 -2.62 -8.22
CA LYS A 185 -5.19 -2.16 -7.18
C LYS A 185 -5.61 -3.27 -6.23
N LEU A 186 -5.97 -4.43 -6.77
CA LEU A 186 -6.30 -5.61 -5.96
C LEU A 186 -5.09 -6.11 -5.17
N ALA A 187 -3.89 -6.09 -5.74
CA ALA A 187 -2.68 -6.49 -5.03
C ALA A 187 -2.39 -5.55 -3.85
N LYS A 188 -2.56 -4.24 -4.05
CA LYS A 188 -2.42 -3.25 -2.98
C LYS A 188 -3.48 -3.42 -1.90
N ALA A 189 -4.74 -3.63 -2.29
CA ALA A 189 -5.82 -3.89 -1.35
C ALA A 189 -5.52 -5.16 -0.52
N GLN A 190 -5.13 -6.25 -1.17
CA GLN A 190 -4.77 -7.50 -0.52
C GLN A 190 -3.66 -7.31 0.52
N GLN A 191 -2.58 -6.59 0.20
CA GLN A 191 -1.50 -6.31 1.14
C GLN A 191 -1.99 -5.56 2.40
N GLU A 192 -2.90 -4.60 2.22
CA GLU A 192 -3.45 -3.83 3.32
C GLU A 192 -4.43 -4.65 4.19
N LEU A 193 -5.16 -5.58 3.57
CA LEU A 193 -6.02 -6.53 4.28
C LEU A 193 -5.20 -7.58 5.05
N GLU A 194 -4.13 -8.10 4.47
CA GLU A 194 -3.20 -9.02 5.15
C GLU A 194 -2.59 -8.36 6.38
N TYR A 195 -2.10 -7.12 6.24
CA TYR A 195 -1.60 -6.34 7.37
C TYR A 195 -2.67 -6.14 8.45
N SER A 196 -3.90 -5.83 8.03
CA SER A 196 -5.05 -5.68 8.94
C SER A 196 -5.36 -6.98 9.69
N SER A 197 -5.25 -8.12 9.01
CA SER A 197 -5.51 -9.46 9.57
C SER A 197 -4.45 -9.83 10.61
N VAL A 198 -3.18 -9.52 10.34
CA VAL A 198 -2.09 -9.72 11.31
C VAL A 198 -2.31 -8.86 12.57
N LEU A 199 -2.72 -7.60 12.40
CA LEU A 199 -3.01 -6.72 13.54
C LEU A 199 -4.17 -7.23 14.41
N LEU A 200 -5.25 -7.68 13.78
CA LEU A 200 -6.42 -8.21 14.48
C LEU A 200 -6.11 -9.56 15.14
N SER A 201 -5.41 -10.45 14.46
CA SER A 201 -4.98 -11.74 15.03
C SER A 201 -4.18 -11.53 16.31
N LYS A 202 -3.20 -10.61 16.29
CA LYS A 202 -2.43 -10.24 17.48
C LYS A 202 -3.30 -9.69 18.61
N ALA A 203 -4.30 -8.85 18.28
CA ALA A 203 -5.21 -8.32 19.29
C ALA A 203 -6.11 -9.43 19.91
N VAL A 204 -6.54 -10.39 19.10
CA VAL A 204 -7.31 -11.55 19.57
C VAL A 204 -6.45 -12.46 20.46
N ASP A 205 -5.18 -12.66 20.11
CA ASP A 205 -4.28 -13.49 20.91
C ASP A 205 -3.88 -12.81 22.24
N ASP A 206 -3.71 -11.48 22.26
CA ASP A 206 -3.55 -10.70 23.50
C ASP A 206 -4.76 -10.92 24.44
N ILE A 207 -5.98 -10.96 23.87
CA ILE A 207 -7.23 -11.23 24.62
C ILE A 207 -7.24 -12.66 25.17
N LYS A 208 -6.96 -13.67 24.33
CA LYS A 208 -6.91 -15.08 24.77
C LYS A 208 -5.90 -15.25 25.90
N THR A 209 -4.74 -14.61 25.80
CA THR A 209 -3.71 -14.65 26.84
C THR A 209 -4.23 -14.06 28.15
N MET A 210 -4.91 -12.92 28.13
CA MET A 210 -5.51 -12.34 29.34
C MET A 210 -6.58 -13.24 29.98
N PHE A 211 -7.36 -13.98 29.20
CA PHE A 211 -8.39 -14.89 29.73
C PHE A 211 -7.83 -16.24 30.20
N ASN A 212 -6.69 -16.70 29.66
CA ASN A 212 -6.04 -17.95 30.06
C ASN A 212 -4.98 -17.77 31.16
N ILE A 213 -4.66 -16.54 31.58
CA ILE A 213 -3.89 -16.32 32.80
C ILE A 213 -4.87 -16.49 33.98
N GLN A 214 -4.98 -17.72 34.49
CA GLN A 214 -5.49 -17.95 35.85
C GLN A 214 -4.40 -17.46 36.82
N LEU A 215 -4.72 -16.40 37.59
CA LEU A 215 -3.96 -16.00 38.79
C LEU A 215 -4.40 -16.86 39.98
#